data_AF-A0A562KK56-F1
#
_entry.id   AF-A0A562KK56-F1
#
_cell.length_a   1.000
_cell.length_b   1.000
_cell.length_c   1.000
_cell.angle_alpha   90.00
_cell.angle_beta   90.00
_cell.angle_gamma   90.00
#
_symmetry.space_group_name_H-M   'P 1'
#
loop_
_entity.id
_entity.type
_entity.pdbx_description
1 polymer ?
#
loop_
_entity_poly.entity_id
_entity_poly.type
_entity_poly.pdbx_seq_one_letter_code
_entity_poly.pdbx_strand_id
1 'polypeptide(L)'
;MKNHFFTILLFLMFSSFSLAQNVTDLEEEISISNHGNRFEKVAYARKLLLQDPFNEKGINYMIRYYNEMKYDSISIFLTQFKNKFPDNPKTYIILSEYWPAKKDIKQTQINFLEKSISIDSKNIEAHKLLAKIYYDDFQIPYCKPEPYESLGFNKKEDSIFKAEYDKIWSRPINSTFNNSPEKAYEYLTKLWNLNKSEQSIYYFPIKQLESFLKIKNSQYQLPNNSFFPSGHFIKLEKDWQNDYSKNYLFEAEQSESTTKWIGKQLLSLQEPDLMNQKLNSQDTIIRLTWLRSFHNPITIKITRSNSRIILNYVIGNGAGGYEPKGIKRKGKIRINEKEWNEIQKLLSDANYYNLENDFYVLMTDGSEWIIEIKTENKFYAKKRNWPNEKFLSICNYILELSEIKIPKKERY
;
A
#
# COMPACT_ATOMS: atom_id res chain seq x y z
N MET A 1 -66.89 -17.50 -20.05
CA MET A 1 -65.96 -16.38 -20.34
C MET A 1 -65.81 -15.42 -19.14
N LYS A 2 -65.44 -15.90 -17.95
CA LYS A 2 -65.19 -15.03 -16.77
C LYS A 2 -63.95 -15.40 -15.94
N ASN A 3 -63.16 -16.40 -16.36
CA ASN A 3 -61.98 -16.89 -15.61
C ASN A 3 -60.63 -16.69 -16.33
N HIS A 4 -60.55 -15.85 -17.36
CA HIS A 4 -59.28 -15.53 -18.04
C HIS A 4 -58.82 -14.08 -17.87
N PHE A 5 -59.67 -13.21 -17.31
CA PHE A 5 -59.29 -11.81 -17.07
C PHE A 5 -58.53 -11.62 -15.75
N PHE A 6 -58.72 -12.51 -14.76
CA PHE A 6 -58.06 -12.39 -13.46
C PHE A 6 -56.59 -12.86 -13.49
N THR A 7 -56.23 -13.76 -14.39
CA THR A 7 -54.87 -14.31 -14.51
C THR A 7 -53.90 -13.35 -15.23
N ILE A 8 -54.41 -12.49 -16.13
CA ILE A 8 -53.60 -11.50 -16.85
C ILE A 8 -53.30 -10.27 -15.95
N LEU A 9 -54.21 -9.91 -15.05
CA LEU A 9 -54.00 -8.81 -14.10
C LEU A 9 -52.98 -9.17 -13.00
N LEU A 10 -52.88 -10.46 -12.62
CA LEU A 10 -51.88 -10.92 -11.66
C LEU A 10 -50.46 -10.96 -12.26
N PHE A 11 -50.32 -11.14 -13.58
CA PHE A 11 -49.01 -11.14 -14.26
C PHE A 11 -48.44 -9.72 -14.46
N LEU A 12 -49.29 -8.70 -14.57
CA LEU A 12 -48.88 -7.29 -14.67
C LEU A 12 -48.50 -6.65 -13.32
N MET A 13 -48.87 -7.27 -12.20
CA MET A 13 -48.45 -6.85 -10.85
C MET A 13 -47.07 -7.41 -10.45
N PHE A 14 -46.54 -8.39 -11.20
CA PHE A 14 -45.20 -8.96 -10.97
C PHE A 14 -44.13 -8.48 -11.96
N SER A 15 -44.48 -7.72 -13.00
CA SER A 15 -43.55 -7.29 -14.05
C SER A 15 -42.85 -5.94 -13.81
N SER A 16 -43.02 -5.32 -12.63
CA SER A 16 -42.34 -4.08 -12.27
C SER A 16 -41.55 -4.17 -10.96
N PHE A 17 -40.94 -5.33 -10.70
CA PHE A 17 -39.67 -5.30 -9.97
C PHE A 17 -38.61 -4.82 -10.95
N SER A 18 -38.54 -3.49 -11.17
CA SER A 18 -37.27 -2.91 -11.62
C SER A 18 -36.25 -3.34 -10.58
N LEU A 19 -35.38 -4.29 -10.93
CA LEU A 19 -34.33 -4.74 -10.04
C LEU A 19 -33.62 -3.48 -9.54
N ALA A 20 -33.81 -3.16 -8.26
CA ALA A 20 -33.16 -2.00 -7.68
C ALA A 20 -31.66 -2.24 -7.83
N GLN A 21 -30.99 -1.40 -8.62
CA GLN A 21 -29.55 -1.47 -8.80
C GLN A 21 -28.91 -1.46 -7.40
N ASN A 22 -28.05 -2.44 -7.15
CA ASN A 22 -27.35 -2.51 -5.88
C ASN A 22 -26.20 -1.48 -5.86
N VAL A 23 -25.59 -1.29 -4.68
CA VAL A 23 -24.47 -0.35 -4.50
C VAL A 23 -23.32 -0.63 -5.48
N THR A 24 -22.95 -1.90 -5.66
CA THR A 24 -21.85 -2.30 -6.55
C THR A 24 -22.15 -1.98 -8.02
N ASP A 25 -23.38 -2.24 -8.49
CA ASP A 25 -23.79 -1.90 -9.86
C ASP A 25 -23.68 -0.37 -10.08
N LEU A 26 -24.17 0.42 -9.12
CA LEU A 26 -24.12 1.88 -9.19
C LEU A 26 -22.67 2.42 -9.16
N GLU A 27 -21.78 1.78 -8.40
CA GLU A 27 -20.35 2.11 -8.38
C GLU A 27 -19.68 1.83 -9.73
N GLU A 28 -20.06 0.74 -10.41
CA GLU A 28 -19.56 0.40 -11.75
C GLU A 28 -20.04 1.41 -12.80
N GLU A 29 -21.30 1.84 -12.71
CA GLU A 29 -21.89 2.83 -13.62
C GLU A 29 -21.16 4.19 -13.59
N ILE A 30 -20.73 4.63 -12.40
CA ILE A 30 -20.02 5.91 -12.24
C ILE A 30 -18.50 5.79 -12.48
N SER A 31 -17.98 4.58 -12.68
CA SER A 31 -16.55 4.34 -12.90
C SER A 31 -16.04 5.07 -14.16
N ILE A 32 -14.75 5.42 -14.16
CA ILE A 32 -14.11 6.14 -15.29
C ILE A 32 -14.12 5.27 -16.57
N SER A 33 -14.03 3.95 -16.41
CA SER A 33 -14.00 2.97 -17.50
C SER A 33 -15.31 2.81 -18.27
N ASN A 34 -16.44 3.25 -17.70
CA ASN A 34 -17.73 3.14 -18.37
C ASN A 34 -17.96 4.36 -19.29
N HIS A 35 -18.40 4.16 -20.53
CA HIS A 35 -18.56 5.22 -21.54
C HIS A 35 -19.92 5.97 -21.47
N GLY A 36 -20.57 6.02 -20.31
CA GLY A 36 -21.84 6.74 -20.12
C GLY A 36 -21.72 8.27 -20.18
N ASN A 37 -22.81 8.95 -20.55
CA ASN A 37 -22.86 10.42 -20.54
C ASN A 37 -22.69 10.94 -19.10
N ARG A 38 -21.93 12.02 -18.93
CA ARG A 38 -21.70 12.71 -17.65
C ARG A 38 -22.99 12.96 -16.86
N PHE A 39 -24.08 13.38 -17.51
CA PHE A 39 -25.34 13.66 -16.82
C PHE A 39 -25.99 12.40 -16.22
N GLU A 40 -25.92 11.27 -16.91
CA GLU A 40 -26.43 9.99 -16.42
C GLU A 40 -25.63 9.51 -15.20
N LYS A 41 -24.30 9.65 -15.27
CA LYS A 41 -23.42 9.33 -14.15
C LYS A 41 -23.66 10.20 -12.91
N VAL A 42 -24.03 11.47 -13.05
CA VAL A 42 -24.49 12.29 -11.92
C VAL A 42 -25.78 11.73 -11.31
N ALA A 43 -26.71 11.25 -12.14
CA ALA A 43 -27.94 10.61 -11.64
C ALA A 43 -27.63 9.30 -10.89
N TYR A 44 -26.70 8.48 -11.40
CA TYR A 44 -26.24 7.27 -10.70
C TYR A 44 -25.52 7.60 -9.39
N ALA A 45 -24.63 8.58 -9.37
CA ALA A 45 -23.96 9.02 -8.14
C ALA A 45 -24.97 9.51 -7.09
N ARG A 46 -26.00 10.25 -7.50
CA ARG A 46 -27.08 10.67 -6.60
C ARG A 46 -27.88 9.48 -6.07
N LYS A 47 -28.24 8.51 -6.92
CA LYS A 47 -28.91 7.27 -6.48
C LYS A 47 -28.04 6.50 -5.49
N LEU A 48 -26.73 6.40 -5.76
CA LEU A 48 -25.77 5.76 -4.89
C LEU A 48 -25.72 6.43 -3.51
N LEU A 49 -25.64 7.76 -3.46
CA LEU A 49 -25.63 8.53 -2.20
C LEU A 49 -26.98 8.56 -1.47
N LEU A 50 -28.08 8.20 -2.15
CA LEU A 50 -29.36 7.97 -1.48
C LEU A 50 -29.38 6.62 -0.75
N GLN A 51 -28.72 5.59 -1.31
CA GLN A 51 -28.63 4.26 -0.71
C GLN A 51 -27.54 4.20 0.37
N ASP A 52 -26.36 4.75 0.08
CA ASP A 52 -25.22 4.85 0.97
C ASP A 52 -24.67 6.28 0.95
N PRO A 53 -25.12 7.14 1.89
CA PRO A 53 -24.70 8.53 1.94
C PRO A 53 -23.20 8.74 2.12
N PHE A 54 -22.48 7.73 2.64
CA PHE A 54 -21.04 7.80 2.91
C PHE A 54 -20.22 7.03 1.87
N ASN A 55 -20.82 6.67 0.73
CA ASN A 55 -20.12 5.99 -0.35
C ASN A 55 -19.04 6.89 -0.95
N GLU A 56 -17.77 6.50 -0.80
CA GLU A 56 -16.61 7.27 -1.22
C GLU A 56 -16.61 7.56 -2.74
N LYS A 57 -16.94 6.55 -3.57
CA LYS A 57 -16.99 6.72 -5.03
C LYS A 57 -18.06 7.72 -5.45
N GLY A 58 -19.24 7.65 -4.81
CA GLY A 58 -20.33 8.60 -5.03
C GLY A 58 -19.93 10.03 -4.66
N ILE A 59 -19.34 10.24 -3.48
CA ILE A 59 -18.87 11.55 -3.01
C ILE A 59 -17.80 12.09 -3.95
N ASN A 60 -16.75 11.31 -4.24
CA ASN A 60 -15.65 11.71 -5.11
C ASN A 60 -16.13 12.09 -6.50
N TYR A 61 -17.07 11.32 -7.06
CA TYR A 61 -17.68 11.65 -8.34
C TYR A 61 -18.39 13.01 -8.30
N MET A 62 -19.21 13.26 -7.27
CA MET A 62 -19.94 14.52 -7.12
C MET A 62 -19.01 15.72 -6.93
N ILE A 63 -17.97 15.59 -6.09
CA ILE A 63 -16.98 16.64 -5.86
C ILE A 63 -16.23 16.97 -7.17
N ARG A 64 -15.74 15.96 -7.89
CA ARG A 64 -15.08 16.15 -9.19
C ARG A 64 -16.00 16.82 -10.19
N TYR A 65 -17.24 16.34 -10.31
CA TYR A 65 -18.24 16.94 -11.21
C TYR A 65 -18.44 18.43 -10.91
N TYR A 66 -18.63 18.82 -9.64
CA TYR A 66 -18.81 20.23 -9.28
C TYR A 66 -17.56 21.08 -9.52
N ASN A 67 -16.37 20.53 -9.26
CA ASN A 67 -15.09 21.19 -9.58
C ASN A 67 -14.96 21.46 -11.09
N GLU A 68 -15.23 20.46 -11.94
CA GLU A 68 -15.17 20.58 -13.39
C GLU A 68 -16.12 21.65 -13.94
N MET A 69 -17.30 21.76 -13.33
CA MET A 69 -18.29 22.75 -13.72
C MET A 69 -18.00 24.15 -13.16
N LYS A 70 -16.93 24.32 -12.35
CA LYS A 70 -16.51 25.58 -11.71
C LYS A 70 -17.62 26.23 -10.88
N TYR A 71 -18.50 25.43 -10.29
CA TYR A 71 -19.58 25.93 -9.44
C TYR A 71 -19.14 25.97 -7.98
N ASP A 72 -19.69 26.91 -7.21
CA ASP A 72 -19.63 26.90 -5.74
C ASP A 72 -20.55 25.80 -5.14
N SER A 73 -20.83 24.74 -5.91
CA SER A 73 -21.73 23.66 -5.53
C SER A 73 -21.09 22.68 -4.55
N ILE A 74 -19.76 22.67 -4.41
CA ILE A 74 -19.08 21.84 -3.42
C ILE A 74 -19.41 22.30 -2.01
N SER A 75 -19.29 23.60 -1.72
CA SER A 75 -19.61 24.15 -0.40
C SER A 75 -21.06 23.88 -0.04
N ILE A 76 -22.00 24.12 -0.97
CA ILE A 76 -23.43 23.83 -0.80
C ILE A 76 -23.67 22.34 -0.52
N PHE A 77 -23.09 21.45 -1.33
CA PHE A 77 -23.23 20.01 -1.16
C PHE A 77 -22.72 19.55 0.21
N LEU A 78 -21.53 19.99 0.61
CA LEU A 78 -20.93 19.65 1.89
C LEU A 78 -21.67 20.26 3.08
N THR A 79 -22.22 21.47 2.95
CA THR A 79 -23.09 22.07 3.97
C THR A 79 -24.37 21.27 4.15
N GLN A 80 -25.04 20.88 3.06
CA GLN A 80 -26.23 20.03 3.12
C GLN A 80 -25.89 18.66 3.74
N PHE A 81 -24.76 18.09 3.36
CA PHE A 81 -24.27 16.82 3.90
C PHE A 81 -24.04 16.91 5.42
N LYS A 82 -23.34 17.95 5.88
CA LYS A 82 -23.12 18.25 7.29
C LYS A 82 -24.43 18.40 8.06
N ASN A 83 -25.38 19.15 7.53
CA ASN A 83 -26.67 19.40 8.18
C ASN A 83 -27.53 18.14 8.27
N LYS A 84 -27.41 17.24 7.28
CA LYS A 84 -28.14 15.97 7.25
C LYS A 84 -27.56 14.93 8.22
N PHE A 85 -26.25 14.96 8.45
CA PHE A 85 -25.54 13.99 9.28
C PHE A 85 -24.61 14.65 10.33
N PRO A 86 -25.13 15.53 11.21
CA PRO A 86 -24.29 16.35 12.10
C PRO A 86 -23.62 15.55 13.22
N ASP A 87 -24.15 14.39 13.58
CA ASP A 87 -23.63 13.55 14.68
C ASP A 87 -22.91 12.29 14.18
N ASN A 88 -22.60 12.21 12.88
CA ASN A 88 -21.82 11.12 12.32
C ASN A 88 -20.35 11.54 12.14
N PRO A 89 -19.37 10.81 12.73
CA PRO A 89 -17.97 11.20 12.64
C PRO A 89 -17.44 11.20 11.19
N LYS A 90 -17.91 10.27 10.33
CA LYS A 90 -17.51 10.22 8.91
C LYS A 90 -17.86 11.49 8.15
N THR A 91 -18.91 12.20 8.56
CA THR A 91 -19.26 13.50 7.99
C THR A 91 -18.08 14.45 8.04
N TYR A 92 -17.41 14.49 9.19
CA TYR A 92 -16.32 15.42 9.41
C TYR A 92 -14.99 14.96 8.79
N ILE A 93 -14.81 13.65 8.60
CA ILE A 93 -13.71 13.13 7.78
C ILE A 93 -13.87 13.61 6.33
N ILE A 94 -15.04 13.42 5.73
CA ILE A 94 -15.36 13.91 4.37
C ILE A 94 -15.17 15.43 4.27
N LEU A 95 -15.64 16.19 5.27
CA LEU A 95 -15.43 17.64 5.30
C LEU A 95 -13.93 17.99 5.36
N SER A 96 -13.12 17.26 6.13
CA SER A 96 -11.68 17.50 6.18
C SER A 96 -10.97 17.26 4.85
N GLU A 97 -11.49 16.38 4.01
CA GLU A 97 -10.89 16.07 2.71
C GLU A 97 -11.30 17.07 1.62
N TYR A 98 -12.59 17.41 1.55
CA TYR A 98 -13.16 18.09 0.39
C TYR A 98 -13.58 19.54 0.63
N TRP A 99 -13.49 20.07 1.85
CA TRP A 99 -13.96 21.43 2.11
C TRP A 99 -13.14 22.48 1.36
N PRO A 100 -13.78 23.38 0.57
CA PRO A 100 -13.08 24.38 -0.23
C PRO A 100 -12.64 25.56 0.66
N ALA A 101 -11.62 25.35 1.49
CA ALA A 101 -11.01 26.41 2.28
C ALA A 101 -10.07 27.26 1.42
N LYS A 102 -10.31 28.57 1.36
CA LYS A 102 -9.43 29.53 0.65
C LYS A 102 -8.22 29.99 1.48
N LYS A 103 -8.33 29.88 2.81
CA LYS A 103 -7.30 30.30 3.78
C LYS A 103 -7.19 29.22 4.86
N ASP A 104 -5.98 28.98 5.34
CA ASP A 104 -5.67 28.07 6.46
C ASP A 104 -6.27 26.66 6.27
N ILE A 105 -6.06 26.08 5.06
CA ILE A 105 -6.60 24.77 4.67
C ILE A 105 -6.33 23.74 5.76
N LYS A 106 -5.06 23.54 6.15
CA LYS A 106 -4.68 22.53 7.16
C LYS A 106 -5.40 22.73 8.50
N GLN A 107 -5.54 23.98 8.99
CA GLN A 107 -6.24 24.24 10.25
C GLN A 107 -7.73 23.89 10.14
N THR A 108 -8.35 24.18 9.01
CA THR A 108 -9.74 23.81 8.74
C THR A 108 -9.91 22.29 8.74
N GLN A 109 -8.98 21.55 8.14
CA GLN A 109 -8.98 20.08 8.15
C GLN A 109 -8.86 19.54 9.58
N ILE A 110 -7.91 20.06 10.36
CA ILE A 110 -7.74 19.68 11.78
C ILE A 110 -9.03 19.90 12.56
N ASN A 111 -9.66 21.07 12.44
CA ASN A 111 -10.89 21.37 13.17
C ASN A 111 -12.01 20.37 12.87
N PHE A 112 -12.14 19.93 11.61
CA PHE A 112 -13.11 18.89 11.25
C PHE A 112 -12.72 17.53 11.83
N LEU A 113 -11.46 17.11 11.73
CA LEU A 113 -11.01 15.84 12.28
C LEU A 113 -11.13 15.78 13.82
N GLU A 114 -10.84 16.87 14.51
CA GLU A 114 -11.07 16.99 15.96
C GLU A 114 -12.57 16.91 16.29
N LYS A 115 -13.43 17.52 15.45
CA LYS A 115 -14.89 17.36 15.59
C LYS A 115 -15.33 15.91 15.38
N SER A 116 -14.74 15.18 14.43
CA SER A 116 -14.95 13.73 14.25
C SER A 116 -14.60 12.96 15.53
N ILE A 117 -13.44 13.23 16.12
CA ILE A 117 -12.98 12.60 17.38
C ILE A 117 -13.88 12.97 18.57
N SER A 118 -14.41 14.20 18.60
CA SER A 118 -15.33 14.61 19.67
C SER A 118 -16.66 13.83 19.64
N ILE A 119 -17.06 13.34 18.47
CA ILE A 119 -18.25 12.51 18.28
C ILE A 119 -17.93 11.04 18.57
N ASP A 120 -16.79 10.55 18.05
CA ASP A 120 -16.29 9.21 18.32
C ASP A 120 -14.79 9.25 18.65
N SER A 121 -14.50 9.16 19.95
CA SER A 121 -13.12 9.22 20.47
C SER A 121 -12.27 8.01 20.09
N LYS A 122 -12.86 6.94 19.52
CA LYS A 122 -12.15 5.75 19.04
C LYS A 122 -12.07 5.70 17.52
N ASN A 123 -12.45 6.76 16.81
CA ASN A 123 -12.41 6.81 15.36
C ASN A 123 -10.97 6.75 14.85
N ILE A 124 -10.54 5.56 14.40
CA ILE A 124 -9.16 5.28 13.96
C ILE A 124 -8.77 6.16 12.77
N GLU A 125 -9.67 6.35 11.81
CA GLU A 125 -9.40 7.10 10.58
C GLU A 125 -9.11 8.58 10.85
N ALA A 126 -9.91 9.23 11.70
CA ALA A 126 -9.68 10.61 12.10
C ALA A 126 -8.34 10.77 12.85
N HIS A 127 -8.00 9.82 13.73
CA HIS A 127 -6.70 9.81 14.40
C HIS A 127 -5.54 9.61 13.41
N LYS A 128 -5.68 8.74 12.41
CA LYS A 128 -4.68 8.52 11.34
C LYS A 128 -4.44 9.80 10.54
N LEU A 129 -5.51 10.47 10.12
CA LEU A 129 -5.39 11.71 9.35
C LEU A 129 -4.74 12.84 10.17
N LEU A 130 -5.09 13.00 11.45
CA LEU A 130 -4.42 13.97 12.32
C LEU A 130 -2.94 13.62 12.57
N ALA A 131 -2.65 12.35 12.87
CA ALA A 131 -1.27 11.89 13.03
C ALA A 131 -0.43 12.22 11.78
N LYS A 132 -0.97 11.95 10.59
CA LYS A 132 -0.32 12.26 9.32
C LYS A 132 -0.12 13.77 9.12
N ILE A 133 -1.16 14.59 9.32
CA ILE A 133 -1.06 16.05 9.17
C ILE A 133 0.04 16.63 10.06
N TYR A 134 0.06 16.26 11.34
CA TYR A 134 1.06 16.78 12.29
C TYR A 134 2.45 16.21 12.06
N TYR A 135 2.55 14.92 11.70
CA TYR A 135 3.84 14.31 11.41
C TYR A 135 4.46 14.88 10.13
N ASP A 136 3.69 15.02 9.05
CA ASP A 136 4.15 15.66 7.82
C ASP A 136 4.56 17.12 8.08
N ASP A 137 3.81 17.85 8.92
CA ASP A 137 4.16 19.23 9.28
C ASP A 137 5.44 19.34 10.11
N PHE A 138 5.66 18.41 11.04
CA PHE A 138 6.91 18.26 11.79
C PHE A 138 8.11 18.05 10.85
N GLN A 139 7.94 17.37 9.73
CA GLN A 139 9.03 17.04 8.82
C GLN A 139 9.42 18.15 7.86
N ILE A 140 8.52 19.10 7.59
CA ILE A 140 8.74 20.21 6.65
C ILE A 140 10.12 20.88 6.82
N PRO A 141 10.59 21.23 8.04
CA PRO A 141 11.89 21.89 8.20
C PRO A 141 13.11 21.04 7.88
N TYR A 142 12.94 19.72 7.78
CA TYR A 142 14.03 18.75 7.68
C TYR A 142 14.06 18.03 6.33
N CYS A 143 12.92 17.96 5.62
CA CYS A 143 12.86 17.39 4.28
C CYS A 143 13.77 18.17 3.35
N LYS A 144 14.81 17.50 2.84
CA LYS A 144 15.57 18.03 1.71
C LYS A 144 14.70 17.86 0.47
N PRO A 145 14.60 18.87 -0.41
CA PRO A 145 13.99 18.65 -1.71
C PRO A 145 14.76 17.52 -2.39
N GLU A 146 14.06 16.49 -2.84
CA GLU A 146 14.69 15.49 -3.68
C GLU A 146 15.23 16.21 -4.94
N PRO A 147 16.44 15.91 -5.41
CA PRO A 147 16.91 16.45 -6.67
C PRO A 147 15.91 16.07 -7.77
N TYR A 148 15.50 17.03 -8.61
CA TYR A 148 14.57 16.78 -9.72
C TYR A 148 14.99 15.56 -10.57
N GLU A 149 16.29 15.38 -10.75
CA GLU A 149 16.89 14.27 -11.51
C GLU A 149 16.79 12.91 -10.80
N SER A 150 16.63 12.88 -9.48
CA SER A 150 16.46 11.64 -8.73
C SER A 150 15.10 10.97 -8.98
N LEU A 151 14.14 11.72 -9.54
CA LEU A 151 12.84 11.21 -10.01
C LEU A 151 12.90 10.67 -11.46
N GLY A 152 14.08 10.63 -12.08
CA GLY A 152 14.26 10.10 -13.44
C GLY A 152 13.84 11.06 -14.55
N PHE A 153 13.50 12.32 -14.23
CA PHE A 153 13.15 13.34 -15.23
C PHE A 153 14.39 13.97 -15.85
N ASN A 154 14.35 14.18 -17.18
CA ASN A 154 15.44 14.79 -17.91
C ASN A 154 15.31 16.33 -17.85
N LYS A 155 16.30 16.98 -17.24
CA LYS A 155 16.37 18.44 -17.06
C LYS A 155 16.14 19.27 -18.33
N LYS A 156 16.40 18.73 -19.53
CA LYS A 156 16.25 19.45 -20.80
C LYS A 156 14.88 19.31 -21.44
N GLU A 157 14.13 18.24 -21.14
CA GLU A 157 12.88 17.91 -21.82
C GLU A 157 11.64 18.36 -21.03
N ASP A 158 11.77 18.49 -19.70
CA ASP A 158 10.63 18.69 -18.79
C ASP A 158 10.61 20.10 -18.15
N SER A 159 10.74 21.16 -18.95
CA SER A 159 10.87 22.54 -18.44
C SER A 159 9.64 23.06 -17.67
N ILE A 160 8.43 22.63 -18.03
CA ILE A 160 7.17 22.98 -17.36
C ILE A 160 7.08 22.28 -16.00
N PHE A 161 7.36 20.98 -15.97
CA PHE A 161 7.36 20.20 -14.72
C PHE A 161 8.41 20.69 -13.75
N LYS A 162 9.60 21.09 -14.23
CA LYS A 162 10.62 21.70 -13.40
C LYS A 162 10.14 23.01 -12.75
N ALA A 163 9.47 23.89 -13.48
CA ALA A 163 8.98 25.16 -12.92
C ALA A 163 7.90 24.94 -11.84
N GLU A 164 7.01 23.97 -12.03
CA GLU A 164 6.03 23.57 -11.01
C GLU A 164 6.72 22.86 -9.82
N TYR A 165 7.70 22.00 -10.09
CA TYR A 165 8.52 21.33 -9.09
C TYR A 165 9.24 22.33 -8.21
N ASP A 166 10.00 23.25 -8.79
CA ASP A 166 10.76 24.29 -8.08
C ASP A 166 9.82 25.16 -7.21
N LYS A 167 8.58 25.42 -7.68
CA LYS A 167 7.54 26.14 -6.92
C LYS A 167 6.93 25.31 -5.77
N ILE A 168 6.83 24.00 -5.94
CA ILE A 168 6.36 23.08 -4.89
C ILE A 168 7.44 22.92 -3.81
N TRP A 169 8.71 22.90 -4.18
CA TRP A 169 9.84 22.73 -3.27
C TRP A 169 10.40 24.03 -2.71
N SER A 170 9.94 25.19 -3.19
CA SER A 170 10.13 26.49 -2.53
C SER A 170 9.18 26.71 -1.33
N ARG A 171 8.56 25.64 -0.81
CA ARG A 171 7.61 25.67 0.32
C ARG A 171 8.30 26.07 1.62
N PRO A 172 7.53 26.57 2.62
CA PRO A 172 8.08 27.16 3.83
C PRO A 172 9.07 26.23 4.53
N ILE A 173 10.20 26.78 4.95
CA ILE A 173 11.27 26.09 5.68
C ILE A 173 10.84 25.79 7.14
N ASN A 174 9.68 26.29 7.56
CA ASN A 174 9.20 26.20 8.93
C ASN A 174 7.93 25.36 9.03
N SER A 175 7.80 24.65 10.15
CA SER A 175 6.56 23.99 10.59
C SER A 175 5.40 24.98 10.56
N THR A 176 4.22 24.54 10.13
CA THR A 176 3.00 25.37 10.13
C THR A 176 2.46 25.52 11.55
N PHE A 177 2.61 24.48 12.38
CA PHE A 177 2.15 24.48 13.77
C PHE A 177 3.32 24.45 14.75
N ASN A 178 3.19 25.20 15.85
CA ASN A 178 4.25 25.33 16.87
C ASN A 178 4.45 24.05 17.71
N ASN A 179 3.49 23.12 17.69
CA ASN A 179 3.47 21.90 18.51
C ASN A 179 3.23 20.63 17.67
N SER A 180 3.61 20.66 16.39
CA SER A 180 3.50 19.53 15.46
C SER A 180 4.09 18.23 16.01
N PRO A 181 5.33 18.19 16.56
CA PRO A 181 5.89 16.94 17.05
C PRO A 181 5.15 16.37 18.26
N GLU A 182 4.71 17.20 19.22
CA GLU A 182 3.92 16.76 20.37
C GLU A 182 2.56 16.21 19.93
N LYS A 183 1.89 16.90 19.00
CA LYS A 183 0.60 16.46 18.47
C LYS A 183 0.71 15.19 17.64
N ALA A 184 1.73 15.07 16.79
CA ALA A 184 2.01 13.84 16.06
C ALA A 184 2.22 12.66 17.04
N TYR A 185 3.02 12.87 18.09
CA TYR A 185 3.26 11.85 19.12
C TYR A 185 1.97 11.47 19.85
N GLU A 186 1.15 12.45 20.24
CA GLU A 186 -0.15 12.24 20.87
C GLU A 186 -1.06 11.33 20.02
N TYR A 187 -1.23 11.64 18.73
CA TYR A 187 -2.13 10.87 17.87
C TYR A 187 -1.57 9.50 17.48
N LEU A 188 -0.26 9.39 17.21
CA LEU A 188 0.38 8.10 16.89
C LEU A 188 0.33 7.13 18.08
N THR A 189 0.54 7.61 19.30
CA THR A 189 0.45 6.76 20.50
C THR A 189 -1.00 6.38 20.85
N LYS A 190 -1.99 7.23 20.54
CA LYS A 190 -3.40 6.82 20.57
C LYS A 190 -3.68 5.70 19.56
N LEU A 191 -3.21 5.84 18.32
CA LEU A 191 -3.36 4.83 17.28
C LEU A 191 -2.71 3.50 17.64
N TRP A 192 -1.53 3.53 18.27
CA TRP A 192 -0.87 2.35 18.81
C TRP A 192 -1.80 1.50 19.69
N ASN A 193 -2.60 2.16 20.52
CA ASN A 193 -3.54 1.49 21.43
C ASN A 193 -4.85 1.09 20.76
N LEU A 194 -5.35 1.91 19.82
CA LEU A 194 -6.61 1.69 19.13
C LEU A 194 -6.53 0.62 18.04
N ASN A 195 -5.38 0.47 17.36
CA ASN A 195 -5.22 -0.40 16.19
C ASN A 195 -3.99 -1.31 16.30
N LYS A 196 -4.15 -2.42 17.03
CA LYS A 196 -3.06 -3.40 17.24
C LYS A 196 -2.50 -4.00 15.95
N SER A 197 -3.33 -4.17 14.91
CA SER A 197 -2.90 -4.74 13.63
C SER A 197 -1.98 -3.84 12.80
N GLU A 198 -1.84 -2.56 13.17
CA GLU A 198 -0.99 -1.59 12.46
C GLU A 198 0.09 -0.98 13.35
N GLN A 199 0.37 -1.57 14.52
CA GLN A 199 1.43 -1.09 15.41
C GLN A 199 2.81 -1.02 14.72
N SER A 200 3.07 -1.89 13.74
CA SER A 200 4.29 -1.86 12.91
C SER A 200 4.44 -0.53 12.17
N ILE A 201 3.34 0.03 11.67
CA ILE A 201 3.32 1.31 10.94
C ILE A 201 3.69 2.46 11.89
N TYR A 202 3.12 2.47 13.09
CA TYR A 202 3.30 3.59 14.03
C TYR A 202 4.61 3.53 14.80
N TYR A 203 5.24 2.36 14.92
CA TYR A 203 6.47 2.19 15.69
C TYR A 203 7.57 3.17 15.27
N PHE A 204 7.88 3.23 13.98
CA PHE A 204 8.98 4.03 13.45
C PHE A 204 8.80 5.54 13.68
N PRO A 205 7.68 6.17 13.28
CA PRO A 205 7.47 7.60 13.53
C PRO A 205 7.40 7.91 15.04
N ILE A 206 6.86 7.01 15.88
CA ILE A 206 6.89 7.18 17.34
C ILE A 206 8.33 7.26 17.84
N LYS A 207 9.22 6.34 17.46
CA LYS A 207 10.62 6.36 17.91
C LYS A 207 11.37 7.61 17.45
N GLN A 208 11.11 8.07 16.23
CA GLN A 208 11.71 9.30 15.72
C GLN A 208 11.26 10.52 16.55
N LEU A 209 9.97 10.60 16.88
CA LEU A 209 9.42 11.67 17.71
C LEU A 209 9.90 11.58 19.17
N GLU A 210 10.05 10.39 19.74
CA GLU A 210 10.64 10.21 21.07
C GLU A 210 12.07 10.73 21.13
N SER A 211 12.86 10.47 20.09
CA SER A 211 14.21 11.01 19.98
C SER A 211 14.20 12.53 19.91
N PHE A 212 13.35 13.10 19.05
CA PHE A 212 13.21 14.54 18.87
C PHE A 212 12.77 15.26 20.16
N LEU A 213 11.72 14.75 20.79
CA LEU A 213 11.14 15.30 22.02
C LEU A 213 11.93 14.94 23.29
N LYS A 214 13.03 14.19 23.15
CA LYS A 214 13.88 13.70 24.26
C LYS A 214 13.10 12.90 25.30
N ILE A 215 12.10 12.15 24.87
CA ILE A 215 11.29 11.28 25.72
C ILE A 215 12.13 10.06 26.12
N LYS A 216 12.28 9.85 27.43
CA LYS A 216 12.98 8.69 27.99
C LYS A 216 11.99 7.57 28.29
N ASN A 217 12.48 6.33 28.36
CA ASN A 217 11.72 5.14 28.77
C ASN A 217 10.52 4.81 27.86
N SER A 218 10.78 4.61 26.57
CA SER A 218 9.72 4.20 25.65
C SER A 218 9.14 2.82 26.01
N GLN A 219 7.82 2.74 26.07
CA GLN A 219 7.07 1.49 26.28
C GLN A 219 6.78 0.72 24.97
N TYR A 220 7.03 1.34 23.80
CA TYR A 220 6.64 0.77 22.52
C TYR A 220 7.73 -0.17 21.99
N GLN A 221 7.36 -1.43 21.74
CA GLN A 221 8.23 -2.46 21.18
C GLN A 221 7.74 -2.86 19.80
N LEU A 222 8.67 -3.06 18.86
CA LEU A 222 8.32 -3.44 17.49
C LEU A 222 7.56 -4.78 17.52
N PRO A 223 6.32 -4.85 17.01
CA PRO A 223 5.55 -6.08 17.02
C PRO A 223 6.20 -7.11 16.08
N ASN A 224 6.19 -8.38 16.49
CA ASN A 224 6.74 -9.48 15.71
C ASN A 224 5.62 -10.30 15.08
N ASN A 225 5.11 -9.90 13.91
CA ASN A 225 4.04 -10.61 13.22
C ASN A 225 4.29 -10.59 11.70
N SER A 226 3.86 -11.65 10.99
CA SER A 226 3.85 -11.82 9.51
C SER A 226 5.01 -12.61 8.90
N PHE A 227 4.92 -12.83 7.57
CA PHE A 227 5.91 -13.46 6.68
C PHE A 227 7.27 -12.75 6.66
N PHE A 228 7.28 -11.48 7.05
CA PHE A 228 8.46 -10.63 7.09
C PHE A 228 8.47 -9.87 8.43
N PRO A 229 9.65 -9.54 8.99
CA PRO A 229 9.74 -8.64 10.13
C PRO A 229 9.03 -7.30 9.88
N SER A 230 8.43 -6.72 10.92
CA SER A 230 7.82 -5.39 10.83
C SER A 230 8.83 -4.35 10.34
N GLY A 231 8.47 -3.59 9.31
CA GLY A 231 9.36 -2.60 8.71
C GLY A 231 10.56 -3.20 7.96
N HIS A 232 10.55 -4.51 7.65
CA HIS A 232 11.68 -5.18 6.99
C HIS A 232 12.10 -4.50 5.68
N PHE A 233 11.16 -3.96 4.91
CA PHE A 233 11.46 -3.27 3.65
C PHE A 233 11.70 -1.76 3.79
N ILE A 234 11.72 -1.22 5.02
CA ILE A 234 12.11 0.18 5.25
C ILE A 234 13.62 0.30 5.09
N LYS A 235 14.08 1.31 4.36
CA LYS A 235 15.50 1.68 4.29
C LYS A 235 15.89 2.50 5.52
N LEU A 236 16.10 1.81 6.65
CA LEU A 236 16.58 2.42 7.89
C LEU A 236 18.07 2.74 7.78
N GLU A 237 18.42 4.01 7.89
CA GLU A 237 19.82 4.42 8.02
C GLU A 237 20.38 4.14 9.42
N LYS A 238 21.71 4.20 9.55
CA LYS A 238 22.33 4.26 10.87
C LYS A 238 21.81 5.51 11.58
N ASP A 239 21.39 5.35 12.84
CA ASP A 239 20.82 6.43 13.66
C ASP A 239 19.52 7.04 13.09
N TRP A 240 18.74 6.25 12.33
CA TRP A 240 17.48 6.67 11.70
C TRP A 240 16.50 7.41 12.63
N GLN A 241 16.51 7.11 13.93
CA GLN A 241 15.68 7.77 14.94
C GLN A 241 15.95 9.28 15.04
N ASN A 242 17.17 9.71 14.66
CA ASN A 242 17.60 11.11 14.64
C ASN A 242 17.59 11.72 13.24
N ASP A 243 17.26 10.93 12.21
CA ASP A 243 17.11 11.42 10.85
C ASP A 243 15.68 11.89 10.63
N TYR A 244 15.45 13.19 10.85
CA TYR A 244 14.14 13.83 10.69
C TYR A 244 13.80 14.17 9.22
N SER A 245 14.74 13.96 8.30
CA SER A 245 14.53 14.29 6.89
C SER A 245 13.66 13.26 6.15
N LYS A 246 13.47 12.08 6.73
CA LYS A 246 12.72 10.96 6.15
C LYS A 246 11.37 10.74 6.83
N ASN A 247 10.34 10.56 6.00
CA ASN A 247 8.97 10.22 6.41
C ASN A 247 8.83 8.74 6.78
N TYR A 248 9.24 8.37 8.00
CA TYR A 248 9.15 6.98 8.44
C TYR A 248 7.71 6.49 8.66
N LEU A 249 6.72 7.38 8.78
CA LEU A 249 5.31 6.99 8.71
C LEU A 249 4.98 6.45 7.31
N PHE A 250 5.29 7.22 6.26
CA PHE A 250 5.10 6.81 4.87
C PHE A 250 5.89 5.54 4.53
N GLU A 251 7.18 5.49 4.88
CA GLU A 251 8.02 4.31 4.64
C GLU A 251 7.44 3.05 5.30
N ALA A 252 6.94 3.17 6.54
CA ALA A 252 6.33 2.05 7.24
C ALA A 252 4.99 1.63 6.62
N GLU A 253 4.17 2.57 6.16
CA GLU A 253 2.95 2.28 5.40
C GLU A 253 3.26 1.53 4.10
N GLN A 254 4.27 1.97 3.33
CA GLN A 254 4.70 1.31 2.10
C GLN A 254 5.24 -0.10 2.35
N SER A 255 6.06 -0.25 3.39
CA SER A 255 6.65 -1.53 3.80
C SER A 255 5.58 -2.53 4.26
N GLU A 256 4.59 -2.08 5.04
CA GLU A 256 3.45 -2.89 5.49
C GLU A 256 2.56 -3.32 4.31
N SER A 257 2.25 -2.39 3.40
CA SER A 257 1.49 -2.69 2.18
C SER A 257 2.19 -3.75 1.32
N THR A 258 3.51 -3.57 1.09
CA THR A 258 4.35 -4.51 0.35
C THR A 258 4.35 -5.89 1.02
N THR A 259 4.55 -5.94 2.33
CA THR A 259 4.58 -7.18 3.13
C THR A 259 3.24 -7.92 3.05
N LYS A 260 2.11 -7.21 3.19
CA LYS A 260 0.78 -7.80 3.05
C LYS A 260 0.52 -8.33 1.64
N TRP A 261 0.91 -7.59 0.61
CA TRP A 261 0.74 -8.00 -0.78
C TRP A 261 1.55 -9.27 -1.10
N ILE A 262 2.85 -9.30 -0.75
CA ILE A 262 3.69 -10.49 -0.95
C ILE A 262 3.15 -11.67 -0.13
N GLY A 263 2.75 -11.43 1.13
CA GLY A 263 2.17 -12.45 2.00
C GLY A 263 0.91 -13.09 1.40
N LYS A 264 -0.01 -12.31 0.83
CA LYS A 264 -1.18 -12.82 0.11
C LYS A 264 -0.80 -13.73 -1.06
N GLN A 265 0.20 -13.33 -1.86
CA GLN A 265 0.71 -14.14 -2.97
C GLN A 265 1.27 -15.47 -2.47
N LEU A 266 2.17 -15.43 -1.47
CA LEU A 266 2.78 -16.62 -0.89
C LEU A 266 1.76 -17.59 -0.29
N LEU A 267 0.77 -17.07 0.44
CA LEU A 267 -0.33 -17.86 0.99
C LEU A 267 -1.12 -18.55 -0.12
N SER A 268 -1.47 -17.84 -1.19
CA SER A 268 -2.18 -18.42 -2.33
C SER A 268 -1.36 -19.47 -3.09
N LEU A 269 -0.03 -19.40 -3.01
CA LEU A 269 0.90 -20.39 -3.57
C LEU A 269 1.20 -21.52 -2.60
N GLN A 270 0.56 -21.54 -1.42
CA GLN A 270 0.78 -22.52 -0.35
C GLN A 270 2.23 -22.58 0.12
N GLU A 271 2.93 -21.45 0.08
CA GLU A 271 4.29 -21.33 0.59
C GLU A 271 4.28 -20.99 2.10
N PRO A 272 5.15 -21.62 2.91
CA PRO A 272 5.19 -21.37 4.34
C PRO A 272 5.82 -20.02 4.67
N ASP A 273 5.51 -19.51 5.86
CA ASP A 273 6.24 -18.41 6.48
C ASP A 273 7.64 -18.89 6.90
N LEU A 274 8.67 -18.45 6.18
CA LEU A 274 10.05 -18.83 6.44
C LEU A 274 10.65 -18.11 7.66
N MET A 275 10.18 -16.90 7.96
CA MET A 275 10.73 -16.09 9.04
C MET A 275 10.50 -16.78 10.39
N ASN A 276 9.28 -17.27 10.60
CA ASN A 276 8.86 -18.00 11.80
C ASN A 276 9.11 -19.53 11.73
N GLN A 277 9.62 -20.04 10.61
CA GLN A 277 9.95 -21.47 10.49
C GLN A 277 11.17 -21.83 11.35
N LYS A 278 11.06 -22.88 12.17
CA LYS A 278 12.18 -23.50 12.87
C LYS A 278 12.93 -24.43 11.92
N LEU A 279 14.25 -24.28 11.87
CA LEU A 279 15.15 -25.10 11.07
C LEU A 279 16.20 -25.76 11.96
N ASN A 280 16.74 -26.90 11.53
CA ASN A 280 17.92 -27.47 12.20
C ASN A 280 19.18 -26.66 11.84
N SER A 281 20.23 -26.78 12.64
CA SER A 281 21.49 -26.04 12.46
C SER A 281 22.18 -26.23 11.10
N GLN A 282 21.92 -27.35 10.41
CA GLN A 282 22.48 -27.65 9.08
C GLN A 282 21.54 -27.29 7.92
N ASP A 283 20.32 -26.84 8.22
CA ASP A 283 19.32 -26.56 7.21
C ASP A 283 19.45 -25.11 6.69
N THR A 284 19.40 -24.96 5.37
CA THR A 284 19.30 -23.65 4.71
C THR A 284 18.17 -23.68 3.69
N ILE A 285 17.34 -22.64 3.69
CA ILE A 285 16.32 -22.42 2.68
C ILE A 285 16.65 -21.14 1.91
N ILE A 286 16.60 -21.22 0.58
CA ILE A 286 16.60 -20.06 -0.32
C ILE A 286 15.28 -20.08 -1.09
N ARG A 287 14.49 -19.00 -1.05
CA ARG A 287 13.28 -18.85 -1.84
C ARG A 287 13.41 -17.64 -2.75
N LEU A 288 13.24 -17.86 -4.05
CA LEU A 288 12.97 -16.81 -5.03
C LEU A 288 11.45 -16.71 -5.22
N THR A 289 10.91 -15.51 -5.08
CA THR A 289 9.54 -15.16 -5.45
C THR A 289 9.60 -14.10 -6.55
N TRP A 290 8.90 -14.33 -7.65
CA TRP A 290 8.88 -13.42 -8.79
C TRP A 290 7.44 -13.10 -9.18
N LEU A 291 7.06 -11.84 -8.94
CA LEU A 291 5.71 -11.33 -9.14
C LEU A 291 5.73 -10.35 -10.31
N ARG A 292 5.31 -10.83 -11.48
CA ARG A 292 5.23 -10.02 -12.71
C ARG A 292 3.84 -9.47 -12.88
N SER A 293 3.74 -8.21 -13.30
CA SER A 293 2.47 -7.50 -13.44
C SER A 293 1.43 -8.29 -14.22
N PHE A 294 1.81 -8.83 -15.39
CA PHE A 294 0.89 -9.51 -16.32
C PHE A 294 1.12 -11.00 -16.51
N HIS A 295 2.04 -11.60 -15.74
CA HIS A 295 2.39 -13.02 -15.89
C HIS A 295 2.14 -13.80 -14.61
N ASN A 296 2.04 -15.12 -14.75
CA ASN A 296 1.86 -16.01 -13.62
C ASN A 296 2.96 -15.78 -12.56
N PRO A 297 2.59 -15.62 -11.27
CA PRO A 297 3.56 -15.51 -10.19
C PRO A 297 4.31 -16.83 -10.03
N ILE A 298 5.59 -16.75 -9.67
CA ILE A 298 6.47 -17.92 -9.54
C ILE A 298 7.13 -17.89 -8.18
N THR A 299 7.18 -19.04 -7.51
CA THR A 299 8.06 -19.28 -6.37
C THR A 299 8.98 -20.45 -6.66
N ILE A 300 10.24 -20.34 -6.29
CA ILE A 300 11.24 -21.41 -6.33
C ILE A 300 11.91 -21.48 -4.97
N LYS A 301 11.70 -22.57 -4.26
CA LYS A 301 12.23 -22.82 -2.92
C LYS A 301 13.24 -23.96 -2.95
N ILE A 302 14.50 -23.64 -2.67
CA ILE A 302 15.60 -24.59 -2.56
C ILE A 302 15.87 -24.84 -1.08
N THR A 303 15.76 -26.09 -0.65
CA THR A 303 16.06 -26.53 0.72
C THR A 303 17.28 -27.43 0.68
N ARG A 304 18.32 -27.05 1.42
CA ARG A 304 19.46 -27.89 1.73
C ARG A 304 19.30 -28.43 3.15
N SER A 305 19.32 -29.75 3.28
CA SER A 305 19.34 -30.48 4.56
C SER A 305 20.37 -31.60 4.45
N ASN A 306 21.44 -31.51 5.24
CA ASN A 306 22.59 -32.41 5.16
C ASN A 306 23.15 -32.45 3.71
N SER A 307 23.22 -33.63 3.09
CA SER A 307 23.65 -33.85 1.69
C SER A 307 22.50 -33.84 0.68
N ARG A 308 21.27 -33.54 1.12
CA ARG A 308 20.09 -33.54 0.26
C ARG A 308 19.69 -32.11 -0.06
N ILE A 309 19.75 -31.75 -1.34
CA ILE A 309 19.34 -30.44 -1.85
C ILE A 309 18.16 -30.62 -2.80
N ILE A 310 17.07 -29.96 -2.47
CA ILE A 310 15.79 -30.11 -3.17
C ILE A 310 15.27 -28.74 -3.56
N LEU A 311 14.99 -28.57 -4.85
CA LEU A 311 14.29 -27.42 -5.40
C LEU A 311 12.82 -27.79 -5.58
N ASN A 312 11.91 -26.99 -5.02
CA ASN A 312 10.48 -27.05 -5.29
C ASN A 312 10.09 -25.77 -6.01
N TYR A 313 9.29 -25.87 -7.06
CA TYR A 313 8.78 -24.70 -7.75
C TYR A 313 7.25 -24.70 -7.79
N VAL A 314 6.65 -23.52 -7.73
CA VAL A 314 5.20 -23.30 -7.88
C VAL A 314 4.99 -22.16 -8.86
N ILE A 315 4.05 -22.36 -9.78
CA ILE A 315 3.53 -21.36 -10.70
C ILE A 315 2.08 -21.13 -10.30
N GLY A 316 1.72 -19.88 -10.01
CA GLY A 316 0.34 -19.50 -9.71
C GLY A 316 -0.53 -19.34 -10.95
N ASN A 317 -1.84 -19.27 -10.73
CA ASN A 317 -2.81 -18.78 -11.70
C ASN A 317 -2.98 -17.26 -11.54
N GLY A 318 -3.55 -16.62 -12.56
CA GLY A 318 -3.66 -15.15 -12.60
C GLY A 318 -2.31 -14.49 -12.86
N ALA A 319 -2.22 -13.19 -12.56
CA ALA A 319 -1.04 -12.39 -12.79
C ALA A 319 -0.50 -11.82 -11.47
N GLY A 320 0.82 -11.80 -11.30
CA GLY A 320 1.47 -11.49 -10.03
C GLY A 320 1.21 -10.08 -9.51
N GLY A 321 0.94 -9.11 -10.39
CA GLY A 321 0.55 -7.74 -10.03
C GLY A 321 -0.88 -7.58 -9.52
N TYR A 322 -1.67 -8.65 -9.47
CA TYR A 322 -3.10 -8.62 -9.17
C TYR A 322 -3.49 -9.62 -8.07
N GLU A 323 -4.77 -9.66 -7.72
CA GLU A 323 -5.29 -10.63 -6.75
C GLU A 323 -4.96 -12.08 -7.17
N PRO A 324 -4.40 -12.88 -6.24
CA PRO A 324 -3.90 -14.20 -6.57
C PRO A 324 -5.04 -15.19 -6.85
N LYS A 325 -4.81 -16.14 -7.77
CA LYS A 325 -5.84 -17.09 -8.22
C LYS A 325 -5.49 -18.56 -7.93
N GLY A 326 -4.70 -18.82 -6.90
CA GLY A 326 -4.27 -20.17 -6.53
C GLY A 326 -3.12 -20.72 -7.39
N ILE A 327 -2.91 -22.03 -7.32
CA ILE A 327 -1.79 -22.73 -7.98
C ILE A 327 -2.20 -23.21 -9.38
N LYS A 328 -1.34 -22.96 -10.37
CA LYS A 328 -1.43 -23.50 -11.73
C LYS A 328 -0.66 -24.82 -11.87
N ARG A 329 0.59 -24.83 -11.39
CA ARG A 329 1.51 -25.96 -11.52
C ARG A 329 2.52 -25.95 -10.39
N LYS A 330 2.96 -27.12 -9.95
CA LYS A 330 4.09 -27.25 -9.04
C LYS A 330 4.96 -28.44 -9.44
N GLY A 331 6.23 -28.43 -9.04
CA GLY A 331 7.16 -29.51 -9.31
C GLY A 331 8.32 -29.53 -8.33
N LYS A 332 9.14 -30.57 -8.44
CA LYS A 332 10.24 -30.85 -7.51
C LYS A 332 11.41 -31.47 -8.26
N ILE A 333 12.59 -30.93 -8.02
CA ILE A 333 13.84 -31.32 -8.68
C ILE A 333 14.90 -31.54 -7.60
N ARG A 334 15.74 -32.55 -7.79
CA ARG A 334 16.95 -32.71 -6.97
C ARG A 334 18.08 -31.95 -7.67
N ILE A 335 18.71 -31.03 -6.95
CA ILE A 335 19.91 -30.33 -7.44
C ILE A 335 21.15 -30.91 -6.75
N ASN A 336 22.29 -30.79 -7.41
CA ASN A 336 23.56 -31.33 -6.93
C ASN A 336 24.38 -30.27 -6.17
N GLU A 337 25.47 -30.71 -5.51
CA GLU A 337 26.34 -29.83 -4.72
C GLU A 337 27.01 -28.73 -5.55
N LYS A 338 27.34 -29.01 -6.83
CA LYS A 338 27.95 -28.00 -7.72
C LYS A 338 26.97 -26.85 -7.99
N GLU A 339 25.71 -27.17 -8.27
CA GLU A 339 24.65 -26.19 -8.49
C GLU A 339 24.39 -25.35 -7.23
N TRP A 340 24.35 -25.99 -6.06
CA TRP A 340 24.22 -25.26 -4.80
C TRP A 340 25.39 -24.32 -4.52
N ASN A 341 26.63 -24.79 -4.74
CA ASN A 341 27.82 -23.99 -4.51
C ASN A 341 27.88 -22.79 -5.45
N GLU A 342 27.35 -22.91 -6.68
CA GLU A 342 27.23 -21.77 -7.59
C GLU A 342 26.22 -20.73 -7.06
N ILE A 343 25.09 -21.14 -6.47
CA ILE A 343 24.17 -20.20 -5.80
C ILE A 343 24.90 -19.44 -4.68
N GLN A 344 25.66 -20.16 -3.84
CA GLN A 344 26.40 -19.55 -2.74
C GLN A 344 27.44 -18.55 -3.24
N LYS A 345 28.14 -18.88 -4.33
CA LYS A 345 29.10 -17.99 -4.99
C LYS A 345 28.42 -16.73 -5.51
N LEU A 346 27.31 -16.86 -6.24
CA LEU A 346 26.55 -15.72 -6.76
C LEU A 346 26.04 -14.80 -5.63
N LEU A 347 25.57 -15.38 -4.52
CA LEU A 347 25.18 -14.63 -3.32
C LEU A 347 26.36 -13.86 -2.71
N SER A 348 27.54 -14.48 -2.66
CA SER A 348 28.77 -13.85 -2.18
C SER A 348 29.22 -12.71 -3.10
N ASP A 349 29.26 -12.95 -4.42
CA ASP A 349 29.71 -11.97 -5.43
C ASP A 349 28.79 -10.74 -5.49
N ALA A 350 27.49 -10.93 -5.22
CA ALA A 350 26.50 -9.88 -5.07
C ALA A 350 26.55 -9.16 -3.72
N ASN A 351 27.38 -9.63 -2.77
CA ASN A 351 27.40 -9.18 -1.39
C ASN A 351 25.99 -9.19 -0.75
N TYR A 352 25.21 -10.23 -1.04
CA TYR A 352 23.75 -10.26 -0.84
C TYR A 352 23.34 -9.89 0.59
N TYR A 353 24.04 -10.43 1.59
CA TYR A 353 23.72 -10.24 3.01
C TYR A 353 23.86 -8.79 3.47
N ASN A 354 24.64 -7.98 2.75
CA ASN A 354 24.87 -6.56 3.05
C ASN A 354 24.14 -5.62 2.08
N LEU A 355 23.35 -6.16 1.13
CA LEU A 355 22.53 -5.31 0.26
C LEU A 355 21.50 -4.57 1.11
N GLU A 356 21.33 -3.27 0.85
CA GLU A 356 20.21 -2.52 1.41
C GLU A 356 18.87 -3.02 0.82
N ASN A 357 17.74 -2.69 1.42
CA ASN A 357 16.48 -2.78 0.67
C ASN A 357 16.43 -1.61 -0.31
N ASP A 358 15.96 -1.88 -1.52
CA ASP A 358 15.95 -0.84 -2.55
C ASP A 358 14.82 0.16 -2.31
N PHE A 359 15.01 1.37 -2.84
CA PHE A 359 13.90 2.28 -2.99
C PHE A 359 12.98 1.73 -4.09
N TYR A 360 11.67 1.85 -3.89
CA TYR A 360 10.72 1.49 -4.93
C TYR A 360 10.88 2.45 -6.10
N VAL A 361 11.30 1.95 -7.26
CA VAL A 361 11.25 2.74 -8.49
C VAL A 361 9.79 2.81 -8.94
N LEU A 362 9.24 4.01 -9.14
CA LEU A 362 7.88 4.15 -9.66
C LEU A 362 7.81 3.54 -11.06
N MET A 363 7.02 2.49 -11.21
CA MET A 363 6.76 1.85 -12.51
C MET A 363 5.25 1.62 -12.67
N THR A 364 4.73 1.80 -13.88
CA THR A 364 3.33 1.54 -14.23
C THR A 364 3.07 0.05 -14.41
N ASP A 365 4.07 -0.66 -14.92
CA ASP A 365 4.17 -2.10 -15.00
C ASP A 365 5.59 -2.55 -14.67
N GLY A 366 5.76 -3.84 -14.41
CA GLY A 366 7.08 -4.37 -14.07
C GLY A 366 7.03 -5.70 -13.38
N SER A 367 8.09 -6.01 -12.67
CA SER A 367 8.24 -7.24 -11.90
C SER A 367 8.87 -6.95 -10.54
N GLU A 368 8.50 -7.76 -9.56
CA GLU A 368 9.06 -7.72 -8.23
C GLU A 368 9.81 -9.03 -7.99
N TRP A 369 11.11 -8.91 -7.75
CA TRP A 369 12.03 -9.99 -7.48
C TRP A 369 12.35 -10.01 -6.00
N ILE A 370 12.01 -11.12 -5.32
CA ILE A 370 12.23 -11.28 -3.89
C ILE A 370 13.07 -12.53 -3.66
N ILE A 371 14.23 -12.36 -3.03
CA ILE A 371 15.00 -13.49 -2.51
C ILE A 371 14.84 -13.50 -0.99
N GLU A 372 14.61 -14.68 -0.44
CA GLU A 372 14.55 -14.95 0.99
C GLU A 372 15.56 -16.05 1.32
N ILE A 373 16.34 -15.86 2.38
CA ILE A 373 17.31 -16.84 2.89
C ILE A 373 17.03 -17.05 4.36
N LYS A 374 16.79 -18.30 4.74
CA LYS A 374 16.56 -18.72 6.12
C LYS A 374 17.57 -19.78 6.51
N THR A 375 18.24 -19.55 7.64
CA THR A 375 19.02 -20.55 8.39
C THR A 375 18.38 -20.72 9.77
N GLU A 376 18.93 -21.59 10.63
CA GLU A 376 18.48 -21.76 12.02
C GLU A 376 18.28 -20.43 12.75
N ASN A 377 19.27 -19.54 12.67
CA ASN A 377 19.34 -18.33 13.51
C ASN A 377 19.09 -17.03 12.76
N LYS A 378 18.98 -17.06 11.42
CA LYS A 378 18.97 -15.84 10.61
C LYS A 378 17.93 -15.93 9.49
N PHE A 379 17.25 -14.81 9.26
CA PHE A 379 16.36 -14.60 8.13
C PHE A 379 16.78 -13.33 7.39
N TYR A 380 16.93 -13.44 6.07
CA TYR A 380 17.23 -12.34 5.18
C TYR A 380 16.20 -12.32 4.07
N ALA A 381 15.68 -11.14 3.73
CA ALA A 381 14.88 -10.97 2.53
C ALA A 381 15.27 -9.68 1.82
N LYS A 382 15.30 -9.69 0.49
CA LYS A 382 15.57 -8.51 -0.35
C LYS A 382 14.57 -8.47 -1.49
N LYS A 383 13.88 -7.33 -1.62
CA LYS A 383 12.97 -7.03 -2.73
C LYS A 383 13.66 -6.08 -3.71
N ARG A 384 13.46 -6.32 -5.01
CA ARG A 384 13.92 -5.48 -6.12
C ARG A 384 12.87 -5.43 -7.22
N ASN A 385 12.42 -4.25 -7.59
CA ASN A 385 11.66 -4.05 -8.83
C ASN A 385 12.54 -3.59 -10.01
N TRP A 386 13.78 -3.17 -9.71
CA TRP A 386 14.82 -2.90 -10.70
C TRP A 386 16.15 -3.54 -10.25
N PRO A 387 16.30 -4.87 -10.38
CA PRO A 387 17.50 -5.55 -9.90
C PRO A 387 18.73 -5.15 -10.71
N ASN A 388 19.86 -4.91 -10.02
CA ASN A 388 21.16 -4.80 -10.69
C ASN A 388 21.60 -6.14 -11.28
N GLU A 389 22.61 -6.12 -12.15
CA GLU A 389 23.10 -7.30 -12.86
C GLU A 389 23.46 -8.48 -11.94
N LYS A 390 24.06 -8.20 -10.77
CA LYS A 390 24.46 -9.25 -9.82
C LYS A 390 23.26 -9.91 -9.16
N PHE A 391 22.28 -9.12 -8.73
CA PHE A 391 21.04 -9.64 -8.15
C PHE A 391 20.25 -10.45 -9.18
N LEU A 392 20.17 -9.93 -10.41
CA LEU A 392 19.49 -10.59 -11.52
C LEU A 392 20.18 -11.91 -11.90
N SER A 393 21.51 -11.98 -11.81
CA SER A 393 22.27 -13.21 -12.05
C SER A 393 21.91 -14.32 -11.07
N ILE A 394 21.74 -14.01 -9.78
CA ILE A 394 21.25 -14.97 -8.79
C ILE A 394 19.85 -15.45 -9.16
N CYS A 395 18.93 -14.52 -9.47
CA CYS A 395 17.55 -14.84 -9.81
C CYS A 395 17.45 -15.74 -11.06
N ASN A 396 18.18 -15.38 -12.11
CA ASN A 396 18.23 -16.13 -13.36
C ASN A 396 18.80 -17.53 -13.16
N TYR A 397 19.87 -17.67 -12.37
CA TYR A 397 20.43 -18.98 -12.09
C TYR A 397 19.43 -19.89 -11.35
N ILE A 398 18.75 -19.37 -10.32
CA ILE A 398 17.70 -20.11 -9.61
C ILE A 398 16.55 -20.51 -10.55
N LEU A 399 16.13 -19.61 -11.46
CA LEU A 399 15.12 -19.91 -12.48
C LEU A 399 15.58 -21.02 -13.43
N GLU A 400 16.85 -21.02 -13.85
CA GLU A 400 17.41 -22.01 -14.79
C GLU A 400 17.56 -23.41 -14.18
N LEU A 401 17.74 -23.50 -12.86
CA LEU A 401 17.70 -24.78 -12.14
C LEU A 401 16.29 -25.40 -12.11
N SER A 402 15.26 -24.63 -12.45
CA SER A 402 13.87 -25.10 -12.51
C SER A 402 13.48 -25.60 -13.91
N GLU A 403 12.39 -26.38 -14.00
CA GLU A 403 11.78 -26.79 -15.27
C GLU A 403 10.86 -25.72 -15.87
N ILE A 404 10.94 -24.48 -15.40
CA ILE A 404 10.08 -23.39 -15.88
C ILE A 404 10.71 -22.78 -17.13
N LYS A 405 10.06 -23.01 -18.28
CA LYS A 405 10.47 -22.43 -19.56
C LYS A 405 9.93 -21.00 -19.68
N ILE A 406 10.83 -20.02 -19.60
CA ILE A 406 10.50 -18.59 -19.71
C ILE A 406 11.38 -17.99 -20.82
N PRO A 407 10.79 -17.42 -21.88
CA PRO A 407 11.55 -16.74 -22.92
C PRO A 407 12.46 -15.66 -22.32
N LYS A 408 13.70 -15.53 -22.81
CA LYS A 408 14.67 -14.55 -22.28
C LYS A 408 14.11 -13.12 -22.28
N LYS A 409 13.34 -12.75 -23.30
CA LYS A 409 12.67 -11.44 -23.42
C LYS A 409 11.61 -11.17 -22.34
N GLU A 410 11.15 -12.20 -21.63
CA GLU A 410 10.16 -12.11 -20.55
C GLU A 410 10.82 -12.17 -19.15
N ARG A 411 12.16 -12.15 -19.09
CA ARG A 411 12.97 -12.09 -17.86
C ARG A 411 13.40 -10.66 -17.57
N TYR A 412 12.43 -9.81 -17.30
CA TYR A 412 12.60 -8.41 -16.89
C TYR A 412 12.23 -8.24 -15.42
#